data_AF-A0A157QUK2-F1
#
_entry.id   AF-A0A157QUK2-F1
#
_cell.length_a   1.000
_cell.length_b   1.000
_cell.length_c   1.000
_cell.angle_alpha   90.00
_cell.angle_beta   90.00
_cell.angle_gamma   90.00
#
_symmetry.space_group_name_H-M   'P 1'
#
loop_
_entity.id
_entity.type
_entity.pdbx_description
1 polymer ?
#
loop_
_entity_poly.entity_id
_entity_poly.type
_entity_poly.pdbx_seq_one_letter_code
_entity_poly.pdbx_strand_id
1 'polypeptide(L)'
;MITSSRESELAQLRRLELVSVLEGTTLLLLVFMAVPLKHLGGWPYGVQALGPVHGLAFVAYLWTLVQTVSGSSWRRSDVLRMLALAIVPFGGFVNASFLARRITQLRRECTT
;
A
#
# COMPACT_ATOMS: atom_id res chain seq x y z
N MET A 1 6.33 -29.43 3.07
CA MET A 1 7.22 -28.35 3.53
C MET A 1 7.15 -27.11 2.62
N ILE A 2 7.02 -27.25 1.30
CA ILE A 2 6.90 -26.13 0.33
C ILE A 2 5.57 -25.37 0.46
N THR A 3 4.47 -26.05 0.81
CA THR A 3 3.14 -25.43 0.90
C THR A 3 3.04 -24.40 2.03
N SER A 4 3.72 -24.61 3.17
CA SER A 4 3.62 -23.65 4.29
C SER A 4 4.42 -22.37 4.07
N SER A 5 5.46 -22.38 3.22
CA SER A 5 6.18 -21.16 2.85
C SER A 5 5.36 -20.31 1.87
N ARG A 6 4.67 -20.94 0.90
CA ARG A 6 3.81 -20.21 -0.06
C ARG A 6 2.56 -19.62 0.59
N GLU A 7 1.96 -20.31 1.57
CA GLU A 7 0.84 -19.78 2.37
C GLU A 7 1.24 -18.50 3.14
N SER A 8 2.45 -18.47 3.72
CA SER A 8 2.91 -17.29 4.45
C SER A 8 3.26 -16.11 3.52
N GLU A 9 3.83 -16.38 2.34
CA GLU A 9 4.03 -15.36 1.28
C GLU A 9 2.72 -14.75 0.81
N LEU A 10 1.69 -15.58 0.56
CA LEU A 10 0.35 -15.12 0.16
C LEU A 10 -0.28 -14.24 1.23
N ALA A 11 -0.16 -14.61 2.51
CA ALA A 11 -0.66 -13.82 3.62
C ALA A 11 0.03 -12.45 3.71
N GLN A 12 1.36 -12.40 3.53
CA GLN A 12 2.12 -11.14 3.51
C GLN A 12 1.70 -10.23 2.35
N LEU A 13 1.54 -10.78 1.14
CA LEU A 13 1.12 -10.00 -0.03
C LEU A 13 -0.29 -9.44 0.12
N ARG A 14 -1.24 -10.21 0.64
CA ARG A 14 -2.61 -9.72 0.92
C ARG A 14 -2.61 -8.59 1.95
N ARG A 15 -1.75 -8.70 2.97
CA ARG A 15 -1.60 -7.64 3.98
C ARG A 15 -1.05 -6.37 3.33
N LEU A 16 -0.02 -6.49 2.49
CA LEU A 16 0.55 -5.36 1.76
C LEU A 16 -0.45 -4.73 0.80
N GLU A 17 -1.27 -5.53 0.11
CA GLU A 17 -2.36 -5.06 -0.75
C GLU A 17 -3.38 -4.23 0.04
N LEU A 18 -3.88 -4.75 1.17
CA LEU A 18 -4.84 -4.05 2.01
C LEU A 18 -4.29 -2.72 2.53
N VAL A 19 -3.05 -2.73 3.04
CA VAL A 19 -2.41 -1.52 3.57
C VAL A 19 -2.13 -0.52 2.45
N SER A 20 -1.78 -0.96 1.24
CA SER A 20 -1.61 -0.12 0.05
C SER A 20 -2.91 0.59 -0.37
N VAL A 21 -4.05 -0.10 -0.28
CA VAL A 21 -5.37 0.51 -0.58
C VAL A 21 -5.75 1.52 0.51
N LEU A 22 -5.52 1.19 1.78
CA LEU A 22 -5.80 2.09 2.90
C LEU A 22 -4.96 3.37 2.80
N GLU A 23 -3.65 3.24 2.61
CA GLU A 23 -2.72 4.34 2.45
C GLU A 23 -3.13 5.24 1.27
N GLY A 24 -3.36 4.65 0.09
CA GLY A 24 -3.80 5.40 -1.08
C GLY A 24 -5.15 6.09 -0.88
N THR A 25 -6.07 5.49 -0.13
CA THR A 25 -7.38 6.11 0.20
C THR A 25 -7.20 7.28 1.17
N THR A 26 -6.34 7.15 2.19
CA THR A 26 -6.05 8.26 3.13
C THR A 26 -5.36 9.44 2.44
N LEU A 27 -4.44 9.17 1.51
CA LEU A 27 -3.80 10.20 0.69
C LEU A 27 -4.82 10.92 -0.20
N LEU A 28 -5.74 10.16 -0.81
CA LEU A 28 -6.79 10.72 -1.66
C LEU A 28 -7.72 11.63 -0.85
N LEU A 29 -8.16 11.19 0.33
CA LEU A 29 -8.97 12.01 1.24
C LEU A 29 -8.22 13.26 1.69
N LEU A 30 -6.93 13.15 2.01
CA LEU A 30 -6.13 14.30 2.42
C LEU A 30 -6.00 15.33 1.30
N VAL A 31 -5.68 14.90 0.08
CA VAL A 31 -5.45 15.81 -1.06
C VAL A 31 -6.75 16.37 -1.63
N PHE A 32 -7.79 15.55 -1.79
CA PHE A 32 -9.04 15.97 -2.45
C PHE A 32 -10.11 16.51 -1.50
N MET A 33 -10.08 16.18 -0.20
CA MET A 33 -10.99 16.77 0.77
C MET A 33 -10.28 17.78 1.65
N ALA A 34 -9.22 17.39 2.35
CA ALA A 34 -8.64 18.22 3.40
C ALA A 34 -7.97 19.50 2.86
N VAL A 35 -7.18 19.40 1.78
CA VAL A 35 -6.49 20.54 1.17
C VAL A 35 -7.47 21.58 0.58
N PRO A 36 -8.45 21.22 -0.28
CA PRO A 36 -9.39 22.19 -0.81
C PRO A 36 -10.28 22.78 0.29
N LEU A 37 -10.70 21.99 1.29
CA LEU A 37 -11.49 22.51 2.41
C LEU A 37 -10.70 23.50 3.28
N LYS A 38 -9.39 23.28 3.45
CA LYS A 38 -8.47 24.22 4.10
C LYS A 38 -8.35 25.54 3.32
N HIS A 39 -8.21 25.49 2.00
CA HIS A 39 -7.96 26.69 1.19
C HIS A 39 -9.23 27.45 0.78
N LEU A 40 -10.33 26.76 0.51
CA LEU A 40 -11.59 27.35 0.06
C LEU A 40 -12.55 27.65 1.23
N GLY A 41 -12.56 26.78 2.25
CA GLY A 41 -13.48 26.88 3.40
C GLY A 41 -12.86 27.47 4.66
N GLY A 42 -11.56 27.81 4.64
CA GLY A 42 -10.85 28.36 5.80
C GLY A 42 -10.80 27.43 7.02
N TRP A 43 -11.04 26.12 6.84
CA TRP A 43 -11.17 25.16 7.93
C TRP A 43 -9.95 24.20 7.98
N PRO A 44 -8.89 24.52 8.76
CA PRO A 44 -7.63 23.79 8.75
C PRO A 44 -7.67 22.44 9.48
N TYR A 45 -8.72 22.17 10.27
CA TYR A 45 -8.85 20.98 11.11
C TYR A 45 -8.81 19.67 10.30
N GLY A 46 -9.33 19.66 9.08
CA GLY A 46 -9.29 18.48 8.20
C GLY A 46 -7.87 18.00 7.92
N VAL A 47 -6.95 18.91 7.60
CA VAL A 47 -5.54 18.57 7.33
C VAL A 47 -4.81 18.19 8.63
N GLN A 48 -5.13 18.84 9.75
CA GLN A 48 -4.52 18.52 11.05
C GLN A 48 -4.89 17.13 11.55
N ALA A 49 -6.10 16.65 11.26
CA ALA A 49 -6.51 15.29 11.62
C ALA A 49 -6.05 14.25 10.57
N LEU A 50 -6.26 14.52 9.28
CA LEU A 50 -5.93 13.55 8.22
C LEU A 50 -4.41 13.41 8.00
N GLY A 51 -3.61 14.44 8.27
CA GLY A 51 -2.15 14.40 8.13
C GLY A 51 -1.50 13.28 8.96
N PRO A 52 -1.68 13.26 10.29
CA PRO A 52 -1.20 12.19 11.15
C PRO A 52 -1.77 10.81 10.81
N VAL A 53 -3.06 10.74 10.44
CA VAL A 53 -3.72 9.48 10.04
C VAL A 53 -3.05 8.90 8.79
N HIS A 54 -2.83 9.73 7.77
CA HIS A 54 -2.13 9.34 6.56
C HIS A 54 -0.66 8.98 6.85
N GLY A 55 0.04 9.78 7.66
CA GLY A 55 1.43 9.48 8.05
C GLY A 55 1.56 8.12 8.75
N LEU A 56 0.63 7.79 9.64
CA LEU A 56 0.59 6.47 10.29
C LEU A 56 0.31 5.34 9.28
N ALA A 57 -0.63 5.55 8.36
CA ALA A 57 -0.93 4.58 7.29
C ALA A 57 0.28 4.36 6.37
N PHE A 58 1.03 5.42 6.04
CA PHE A 58 2.25 5.35 5.25
C PHE A 58 3.37 4.58 5.96
N VAL A 59 3.56 4.79 7.27
CA VAL A 59 4.53 4.01 8.05
C VAL A 59 4.12 2.54 8.12
N ALA A 60 2.83 2.24 8.33
CA ALA A 60 2.34 0.86 8.31
C ALA A 60 2.53 0.19 6.93
N TYR A 61 2.37 0.94 5.84
CA TYR A 61 2.67 0.49 4.49
C TYR A 61 4.15 0.15 4.34
N LEU A 62 5.04 1.07 4.74
CA LEU A 62 6.48 0.88 4.65
C LEU A 62 6.96 -0.33 5.46
N TRP A 63 6.42 -0.52 6.66
CA TRP A 63 6.70 -1.67 7.50
C TRP A 63 6.30 -2.98 6.82
N THR A 64 5.09 -3.03 6.24
CA THR A 64 4.58 -4.22 5.55
C THR A 64 5.36 -4.49 4.26
N LEU A 65 5.77 -3.44 3.55
CA LEU A 65 6.62 -3.52 2.36
C LEU A 65 7.98 -4.13 2.70
N VAL A 66 8.65 -3.64 3.75
CA VAL A 66 9.96 -4.16 4.18
C VAL A 66 9.87 -5.63 4.56
N GLN A 67 8.82 -6.05 5.28
CA GLN A 67 8.63 -7.47 5.62
C GLN A 67 8.45 -8.34 4.37
N THR A 68 7.61 -7.89 3.42
CA THR A 68 7.33 -8.62 2.18
C THR A 68 8.54 -8.74 1.27
N VAL A 69 9.35 -7.66 1.19
CA VAL A 69 10.57 -7.62 0.36
C VAL A 69 11.72 -8.39 1.01
N SER A 70 11.80 -8.43 2.35
CA SER A 70 12.83 -9.21 3.06
C SER A 70 12.62 -10.72 2.92
N GLY A 71 11.38 -11.17 2.69
CA GLY A 71 11.03 -12.59 2.56
C GLY A 71 11.15 -13.17 1.13
N SER A 72 11.38 -12.36 0.10
CA SER A 72 11.33 -12.79 -1.31
C SER A 72 12.36 -12.03 -2.18
N SER A 73 12.80 -12.62 -3.29
CA SER A 73 13.84 -12.08 -4.20
C SER A 73 13.35 -10.92 -5.09
N TRP A 74 12.69 -9.93 -4.49
CA TRP A 74 12.20 -8.75 -5.21
C TRP A 74 13.35 -7.90 -5.76
N ARG A 75 13.22 -7.46 -7.01
CA ARG A 75 14.18 -6.53 -7.61
C ARG A 75 14.06 -5.15 -6.95
N ARG A 76 15.19 -4.47 -6.72
CA ARG A 76 15.22 -3.10 -6.18
C ARG A 76 14.36 -2.11 -6.99
N SER A 77 14.25 -2.32 -8.30
CA SER A 77 13.38 -1.54 -9.19
C SER A 77 11.89 -1.68 -8.85
N ASP A 78 11.45 -2.87 -8.45
CA ASP A 78 10.06 -3.10 -8.07
C ASP A 78 9.74 -2.40 -6.75
N VAL A 79 10.65 -2.50 -5.77
CA VAL A 79 10.51 -1.81 -4.47
C VAL A 79 10.45 -0.29 -4.66
N LEU A 80 11.35 0.26 -5.48
CA LEU A 80 11.38 1.70 -5.76
C LEU A 80 10.11 2.15 -6.48
N ARG A 81 9.59 1.34 -7.40
CA ARG A 81 8.31 1.59 -8.07
C ARG A 81 7.16 1.58 -7.07
N MET A 82 7.08 0.59 -6.17
CA MET A 82 6.04 0.52 -5.13
C MET A 82 6.07 1.76 -4.24
N LEU A 83 7.26 2.20 -3.81
CA LEU A 83 7.44 3.39 -2.99
C LEU A 83 7.06 4.69 -3.74
N ALA A 84 7.48 4.82 -5.00
CA ALA A 84 7.13 5.98 -5.83
C ALA A 84 5.61 6.07 -6.04
N LEU A 85 4.94 4.92 -6.24
CA LEU A 85 3.49 4.87 -6.36
C LEU A 85 2.78 5.20 -5.05
N ALA A 86 3.35 4.90 -3.87
CA ALA A 86 2.73 5.28 -2.60
C ALA A 86 2.64 6.81 -2.43
N ILE A 87 3.60 7.57 -2.99
CA ILE A 87 3.63 9.04 -2.87
C ILE A 87 2.71 9.72 -3.88
N VAL A 88 2.43 9.06 -5.02
CA VAL A 88 1.58 9.62 -6.06
C VAL A 88 0.11 9.47 -5.65
N PRO A 89 -0.70 10.55 -5.62
CA PRO A 89 -2.14 10.41 -5.45
C PRO A 89 -2.65 9.45 -6.52
N PHE A 90 -3.43 8.42 -6.12
CA PHE A 90 -3.85 7.24 -6.89
C PHE A 90 -2.86 6.07 -7.03
N GLY A 91 -1.57 6.22 -6.72
CA GLY A 91 -0.61 5.14 -6.92
C GLY A 91 -0.79 3.96 -5.96
N GLY A 92 -1.37 4.16 -4.77
CA GLY A 92 -1.78 3.07 -3.87
C GLY A 92 -2.77 2.08 -4.51
N PHE A 93 -3.69 2.54 -5.37
CA PHE A 93 -4.63 1.68 -6.11
C PHE A 93 -3.94 0.91 -7.24
N VAL A 94 -3.01 1.56 -7.94
CA VAL A 94 -2.22 0.91 -9.00
C VAL A 94 -1.30 -0.16 -8.39
N ASN A 95 -0.75 0.12 -7.21
CA ASN A 95 0.08 -0.84 -6.48
C ASN A 95 -0.74 -2.04 -6.01
N ALA A 96 -1.93 -1.83 -5.44
CA ALA A 96 -2.86 -2.90 -5.09
C ALA A 96 -3.21 -3.79 -6.31
N SER A 97 -3.49 -3.17 -7.46
CA SER A 97 -3.77 -3.88 -8.72
C SER A 97 -2.59 -4.74 -9.18
N PHE A 98 -1.34 -4.28 -8.95
CA PHE A 98 -0.14 -5.05 -9.26
C PHE A 98 0.06 -6.23 -8.29
N LEU A 99 -0.19 -6.03 -7.00
CA LEU A 99 -0.12 -7.09 -5.98
C LEU A 99 -1.19 -8.17 -6.20
N ALA A 100 -2.42 -7.79 -6.55
CA ALA A 100 -3.50 -8.73 -6.85
C ALA A 100 -3.13 -9.71 -7.98
N ARG A 101 -2.41 -9.23 -9.00
CA ARG A 101 -1.91 -10.08 -10.10
C ARG A 101 -0.89 -11.11 -9.60
N ARG A 102 0.05 -10.68 -8.74
CA ARG A 102 1.08 -11.55 -8.14
C ARG A 102 0.45 -12.62 -7.23
N ILE A 103 -0.50 -12.24 -6.38
CA ILE A 103 -1.24 -13.16 -5.50
C ILE A 103 -1.97 -14.24 -6.32
N THR A 104 -2.56 -13.85 -7.46
CA THR A 104 -3.27 -14.78 -8.34
C THR A 104 -2.33 -15.79 -9.00
N GLN A 105 -1.12 -15.38 -9.39
CA GLN A 105 -0.10 -16.29 -9.93
C GLN A 105 0.37 -17.29 -8.87
N LEU A 106 0.75 -16.81 -7.68
CA LEU A 106 1.17 -17.64 -6.56
C LEU A 106 0.09 -18.64 -6.11
N ARG A 107 -1.19 -18.23 -6.13
CA ARG A 107 -2.30 -19.13 -5.82
C ARG A 107 -2.40 -20.28 -6.83
N ARG A 108 -2.18 -20.02 -8.13
CA ARG A 108 -2.27 -21.05 -9.19
C ARG A 108 -1.16 -22.10 -9.05
N GLU A 109 0.06 -21.68 -8.73
CA GLU A 109 1.20 -22.58 -8.49
C GLU A 109 0.99 -23.53 -7.31
N CYS A 110 0.19 -23.15 -6.30
CA CYS A 110 -0.12 -24.01 -5.15
C CYS A 110 -1.22 -25.06 -5.44
N THR A 111 -1.99 -24.88 -6.52
CA THR A 111 -3.12 -25.75 -6.89
C THR A 111 -2.80 -26.77 -8.00
N THR A 112 -1.61 -26.68 -8.60
CA THR A 112 -1.06 -27.63 -9.59
C THR A 112 0.04 -28.46 -8.97
#